data_AF-Q4PK93-F1
#
_entry.id   AF-Q4PK93-F1
#
_cell.length_a   1.000
_cell.length_b   1.000
_cell.length_c   1.000
_cell.angle_alpha   90.00
_cell.angle_beta   90.00
_cell.angle_gamma   90.00
#
_symmetry.space_group_name_H-M   'P 1'
#
loop_
_entity.id
_entity.type
_entity.pdbx_description
1 polymer ?
#
loop_
_entity_poly.entity_id
_entity_poly.type
_entity_poly.pdbx_seq_one_letter_code
_entity_poly.pdbx_strand_id
1 'polypeptide(L)'
;MEKKSFNFLHSDSENRIYIGSKNNDLKVPFKLIDVTATQTENGDSENPNFLKYDTTGPMGDEKYQHDFKKGLPKLRASVAGTKIQI
;
A
#
# COMPACT_ATOMS: atom_id res chain seq x y z
N MET A 1 23.13 20.62 11.21
CA MET A 1 21.87 20.52 10.45
C MET A 1 21.76 19.07 10.00
N GLU A 2 20.88 18.30 10.64
CA GLU A 2 20.72 16.88 10.36
C GLU A 2 20.08 16.73 8.98
N LYS A 3 20.77 16.07 8.03
CA LYS A 3 20.21 15.81 6.71
C LYS A 3 19.18 14.70 6.89
N LYS A 4 17.89 15.04 6.98
CA LYS A 4 16.82 14.05 6.81
C LYS A 4 16.98 13.42 5.43
N SER A 5 17.27 12.13 5.39
CA SER A 5 17.24 11.34 4.16
C SER A 5 15.79 11.26 3.67
N PHE A 6 15.48 11.88 2.54
CA PHE A 6 14.15 11.83 1.96
C PHE A 6 13.99 10.49 1.23
N ASN A 7 13.07 9.63 1.70
CA ASN A 7 12.71 8.42 0.98
C ASN A 7 11.62 8.78 -0.04
N PHE A 8 11.90 8.63 -1.33
CA PHE A 8 10.95 8.94 -2.40
C PHE A 8 9.84 7.89 -2.56
N LEU A 9 10.02 6.69 -2.00
CA LEU A 9 9.09 5.57 -2.14
C LEU A 9 8.10 5.48 -0.97
N HIS A 10 8.49 6.01 0.19
CA HIS A 10 7.75 5.92 1.45
C HIS A 10 7.77 7.26 2.18
N SER A 11 6.58 7.77 2.50
CA SER A 11 6.39 8.83 3.49
C SER A 11 6.23 8.23 4.88
N ASP A 12 6.69 8.92 5.92
CA ASP A 12 6.46 8.51 7.32
C ASP A 12 4.96 8.44 7.68
N SER A 13 4.12 9.14 6.90
CA SER A 13 2.66 9.20 7.06
C SER A 13 1.87 8.22 6.20
N GLU A 14 2.54 7.31 5.49
CA GLU A 14 1.86 6.30 4.67
C GLU A 14 2.20 4.87 5.08
N ASN A 15 1.16 4.08 5.30
CA ASN A 15 1.27 2.68 5.69
C ASN A 15 0.73 1.79 4.58
N ARG A 16 1.53 0.85 4.07
CA ARG A 16 1.02 -0.14 3.12
C ARG A 16 0.10 -1.13 3.84
N ILE A 17 -1.08 -1.33 3.27
CA ILE A 17 -2.05 -2.34 3.69
C ILE A 17 -2.45 -3.23 2.52
N TYR A 18 -2.98 -4.41 2.83
CA TYR A 18 -3.53 -5.33 1.84
C TYR A 18 -5.00 -5.59 2.15
N ILE A 19 -5.88 -5.31 1.18
CA ILE A 19 -7.30 -5.65 1.26
C ILE A 19 -7.50 -7.01 0.60
N GLY A 20 -8.03 -7.96 1.37
CA GLY A 20 -8.34 -9.31 0.89
C GLY A 20 -9.59 -9.33 0.00
N SER A 21 -9.63 -10.22 -0.99
CA SER A 21 -10.89 -10.59 -1.63
C SER A 21 -11.78 -11.37 -0.65
N LYS A 22 -13.07 -11.49 -0.97
CA LYS A 22 -14.04 -12.23 -0.14
C LYS A 22 -13.59 -13.66 0.21
N ASN A 23 -12.91 -14.34 -0.72
CA ASN A 23 -12.41 -15.70 -0.55
C ASN A 23 -10.94 -15.75 -0.11
N ASN A 24 -10.31 -14.60 0.17
CA ASN A 24 -8.89 -14.45 0.50
C ASN A 24 -7.88 -14.94 -0.56
N ASP A 25 -8.35 -15.24 -1.77
CA ASP A 25 -7.50 -15.66 -2.90
C ASP A 25 -6.62 -14.52 -3.47
N LEU A 26 -7.00 -13.27 -3.23
CA LEU A 26 -6.31 -12.09 -3.72
C LEU A 26 -6.07 -11.09 -2.59
N LYS A 27 -4.90 -10.46 -2.61
CA LYS A 27 -4.54 -9.35 -1.73
C LYS A 27 -4.21 -8.14 -2.58
N VAL A 28 -5.02 -7.10 -2.50
CA VAL A 28 -4.84 -5.87 -3.29
C VAL A 28 -4.12 -4.82 -2.44
N PRO A 29 -2.98 -4.28 -2.91
CA PRO A 29 -2.20 -3.32 -2.13
C PRO A 29 -2.82 -1.92 -2.18
N PHE A 30 -2.86 -1.26 -1.02
CA PHE A 30 -3.22 0.15 -0.84
C PHE A 30 -2.24 0.82 0.12
N LYS A 31 -2.20 2.14 0.10
CA LYS A 31 -1.55 2.95 1.14
C LYS A 31 -2.64 3.62 1.97
N LEU A 32 -2.62 3.37 3.28
CA LEU A 32 -3.40 4.09 4.28
C LEU A 32 -2.61 5.34 4.65
N ILE A 33 -3.23 6.50 4.49
CA ILE A 33 -2.61 7.79 4.78
C ILE A 33 -3.28 8.39 6.00
N ASP A 34 -2.46 8.70 7.00
CA ASP A 34 -2.90 9.40 8.20
C ASP A 34 -3.02 10.89 7.90
N VAL A 35 -4.19 11.46 8.15
CA VAL A 35 -4.50 12.86 7.85
C VAL A 35 -4.49 13.64 9.15
N THR A 36 -3.70 14.71 9.20
CA THR A 36 -3.64 15.59 10.37
C THR A 36 -5.00 16.25 10.61
N ALA A 37 -5.35 16.45 11.88
CA ALA A 37 -6.56 17.19 12.27
C ALA A 37 -6.59 18.60 11.67
N THR A 38 -7.78 19.07 11.33
CA THR A 38 -8.02 20.44 10.86
C THR A 38 -8.23 21.36 12.05
N GLN A 39 -7.42 22.41 12.19
CA GLN A 39 -7.68 23.47 13.18
C GLN A 39 -8.92 24.26 12.77
N THR A 40 -9.91 24.32 13.67
CA THR A 40 -11.13 25.11 13.51
C THR A 40 -11.28 26.10 14.67
N GLU A 41 -12.19 27.05 14.52
CA GLU A 41 -12.56 27.98 15.61
C GLU A 41 -13.09 27.28 16.87
N ASN A 42 -13.61 26.05 16.73
CA ASN A 42 -14.13 25.22 17.83
C ASN A 42 -13.10 24.19 18.34
N GLY A 43 -11.84 24.27 17.90
CA GLY A 43 -10.77 23.32 18.22
C GLY A 43 -10.40 22.42 17.05
N ASP A 44 -9.65 21.35 17.35
CA ASP A 44 -9.17 20.40 16.34
C ASP A 44 -10.29 19.46 15.90
N SER A 45 -10.46 19.34 14.58
CA SER A 45 -11.38 18.39 13.94
C SER A 45 -10.57 17.25 13.32
N GLU A 46 -10.69 16.05 13.88
CA GLU A 46 -10.04 14.85 13.36
C GLU A 46 -10.50 14.55 11.92
N ASN A 47 -9.56 14.17 11.07
CA ASN A 47 -9.83 13.76 9.70
C ASN A 47 -9.74 12.24 9.58
N PRO A 48 -10.65 11.59 8.84
CA PRO A 48 -10.54 10.17 8.60
C PRO A 48 -9.29 9.88 7.76
N ASN A 49 -8.66 8.73 8.04
CA ASN A 49 -7.62 8.21 7.16
C ASN A 49 -8.18 7.98 5.75
N PHE A 50 -7.35 8.20 4.73
CA PHE A 50 -7.74 7.94 3.35
C PHE A 50 -6.91 6.83 2.73
N LEU A 51 -7.54 6.09 1.81
CA LEU A 51 -6.92 5.00 1.07
C LEU A 51 -6.48 5.49 -0.32
N LYS A 52 -5.21 5.27 -0.63
CA LYS A 52 -4.60 5.52 -1.94
C LYS A 52 -4.27 4.20 -2.61
N TYR A 53 -4.56 4.05 -3.89
CA TYR A 53 -4.16 2.87 -4.64
C TYR A 53 -2.64 2.78 -4.74
N ASP A 54 -2.05 1.62 -4.44
CA ASP A 54 -0.61 1.43 -4.45
C ASP A 54 -0.14 0.70 -5.72
N THR A 55 0.46 1.44 -6.63
CA THR A 55 0.98 0.92 -7.92
C THR A 55 2.43 0.46 -7.85
N THR A 56 3.13 0.64 -6.73
CA THR A 56 4.57 0.34 -6.64
C THR A 56 4.87 -1.17 -6.57
N GLY A 57 3.87 -1.99 -6.23
CA GLY A 57 3.98 -3.44 -6.21
C GLY A 57 5.01 -3.98 -5.21
N PRO A 58 5.53 -5.21 -5.41
CA PRO A 58 6.56 -5.80 -4.54
C PRO A 58 7.82 -4.93 -4.42
N MET A 59 8.12 -4.11 -5.43
CA MET A 59 9.29 -3.22 -5.41
C MET A 59 9.18 -2.10 -4.36
N GLY A 60 7.96 -1.70 -3.98
CA GLY A 60 7.74 -0.76 -2.88
C GLY A 60 7.50 -1.44 -1.53
N ASP A 61 7.65 -2.76 -1.42
CA ASP A 61 7.52 -3.46 -0.14
C ASP A 61 8.89 -3.59 0.53
N GLU A 62 9.08 -2.94 1.68
CA GLU A 62 10.32 -3.04 2.43
C GLU A 62 10.62 -4.48 2.90
N LYS A 63 9.60 -5.34 2.99
CA LYS A 63 9.74 -6.74 3.37
C LYS A 63 10.06 -7.64 2.17
N TYR A 64 9.97 -7.13 0.94
CA TYR A 64 10.24 -7.93 -0.26
C TYR A 64 11.73 -7.93 -0.59
N GLN A 65 12.33 -9.12 -0.61
CA GLN A 65 13.72 -9.30 -1.04
C GLN A 65 13.82 -9.28 -2.56
N HIS A 66 14.48 -8.25 -3.10
CA HIS A 66 14.66 -8.09 -4.55
C HIS A 66 15.66 -9.12 -5.11
N ASP A 67 15.19 -9.98 -6.02
CA ASP A 67 16.05 -10.83 -6.85
C ASP A 67 15.73 -10.61 -8.33
N PHE A 68 16.53 -9.77 -8.99
CA PHE A 68 16.33 -9.41 -10.39
C PHE A 68 16.50 -10.59 -11.34
N LYS A 69 17.26 -11.63 -10.97
CA LYS A 69 17.44 -12.83 -11.81
C LYS A 69 16.20 -13.72 -11.79
N LYS A 70 15.49 -13.75 -10.66
CA LYS A 70 14.23 -14.51 -10.52
C LYS A 70 13.01 -13.74 -11.01
N GLY A 71 13.10 -12.41 -11.11
CA GLY A 71 11.98 -11.55 -11.47
C GLY A 71 10.94 -11.42 -10.35
N LEU A 72 9.77 -10.88 -10.67
CA LEU A 72 8.70 -10.69 -9.69
C LEU A 72 7.96 -12.01 -9.37
N PRO A 73 7.38 -12.15 -8.17
CA PRO A 73 6.60 -13.32 -7.81
C PRO A 73 5.37 -13.47 -8.72
N LYS A 74 5.10 -14.69 -9.17
CA LYS A 74 3.93 -15.01 -10.02
C LYS A 74 2.66 -15.14 -9.19
N LEU A 75 2.24 -14.07 -8.52
CA LEU A 75 1.10 -14.06 -7.58
C LEU A 75 -0.24 -14.51 -8.18
N ARG A 76 -0.39 -14.44 -9.51
CA ARG A 76 -1.62 -14.81 -10.22
C ARG A 76 -1.58 -16.21 -10.85
N ALA A 77 -0.50 -16.98 -10.67
CA ALA A 77 -0.36 -18.29 -11.30
C ALA A 77 -1.48 -19.27 -10.89
N SER A 78 -1.99 -19.19 -9.66
CA SER A 78 -3.07 -20.04 -9.16
C SER A 78 -4.46 -19.65 -9.67
N VAL A 79 -4.70 -18.38 -10.03
CA VAL A 79 -6.02 -17.87 -10.43
C VAL A 79 -6.20 -17.82 -11.95
N ALA A 80 -5.11 -17.76 -12.72
CA ALA A 80 -5.14 -17.63 -14.17
C ALA A 80 -5.80 -18.81 -14.92
N GLY A 81 -6.18 -19.90 -14.23
CA GLY A 81 -6.91 -21.04 -14.80
C GLY A 81 -8.42 -21.06 -14.52
N THR A 82 -8.93 -20.20 -13.63
CA THR A 82 -10.35 -20.24 -13.24
C THR A 82 -11.13 -19.24 -14.10
N LYS A 83 -12.04 -19.73 -14.95
CA LYS A 83 -12.99 -18.87 -15.67
C LYS A 83 -13.75 -18.04 -14.65
N ILE A 84 -13.55 -16.73 -14.65
CA ILE A 84 -14.38 -15.79 -13.91
C ILE A 84 -15.75 -15.81 -14.61
N GLN A 85 -16.69 -16.57 -14.07
CA GLN A 85 -18.10 -16.47 -14.44
C GLN A 85 -18.65 -15.22 -13.75
N ILE A 86 -18.89 -14.19 -14.55
CA ILE A 86 -19.83 -13.10 -14.26
C ILE A 86 -21.25 -13.59 -14.47
#